data_AF-A0A7K4BAL1-F1
#
_entry.id   AF-A0A7K4BAL1-F1
#
_cell.length_a   1.000
_cell.length_b   1.000
_cell.length_c   1.000
_cell.angle_alpha   90.00
_cell.angle_beta   90.00
_cell.angle_gamma   90.00
#
_symmetry.space_group_name_H-M   'P 1'
#
loop_
_entity.id
_entity.type
_entity.pdbx_description
1 polymer ?
#
loop_
_entity_poly.entity_id
_entity_poly.type
_entity_poly.pdbx_seq_one_letter_code
_entity_poly.pdbx_strand_id
1 'polypeptide(L)'
;MISFTSEHEIPVVGLSLNQPYDIMYMQEIPAYLASYTGQTGGQNVQSAIRSIFGEIPITGKLPVDISDKKWYDYLSKKSGIIRGYIPGI
;
A
#
# COMPACT_ATOMS: atom_id res chain seq x y z
N MET A 1 9.62 -15.28 1.73
CA MET A 1 9.37 -14.36 2.87
C MET A 1 7.92 -14.40 3.28
N ILE A 2 6.98 -14.13 2.37
CA ILE A 2 5.54 -14.12 2.72
C ILE A 2 4.99 -15.52 3.01
N SER A 3 5.53 -16.58 2.39
CA SER A 3 5.22 -17.97 2.76
C SER A 3 5.51 -18.25 4.24
N PHE A 4 6.70 -17.85 4.72
CA PHE A 4 7.11 -18.00 6.11
C PHE A 4 6.21 -17.19 7.06
N THR A 5 5.88 -15.94 6.72
CA THR A 5 5.02 -15.12 7.58
C THR A 5 3.58 -15.63 7.62
N SER A 6 3.08 -16.18 6.51
CA SER A 6 1.76 -16.80 6.46
C SER A 6 1.70 -18.09 7.27
N GLU A 7 2.76 -18.90 7.25
CA GLU A 7 2.86 -20.14 8.03
C GLU A 7 2.91 -19.88 9.54
N HIS A 8 3.49 -18.76 9.95
CA HIS A 8 3.64 -18.37 11.35
C HIS A 8 2.64 -17.29 11.81
N GLU A 9 1.60 -17.01 11.01
CA GLU A 9 0.56 -16.01 11.31
C GLU A 9 1.11 -14.62 11.67
N ILE A 10 2.26 -14.26 11.10
CA ILE A 10 2.92 -12.98 11.34
C ILE A 10 2.23 -11.92 10.47
N PRO A 11 1.67 -10.85 11.07
CA PRO A 11 1.09 -9.76 10.29
C PRO A 11 2.17 -9.01 9.51
N VAL A 12 1.94 -8.81 8.22
CA VAL A 12 2.87 -8.10 7.32
C VAL A 12 2.17 -6.92 6.67
N VAL A 13 2.83 -5.76 6.72
CA VAL A 13 2.41 -4.56 5.99
C VAL A 13 3.57 -4.08 5.13
N GLY A 14 3.31 -3.88 3.84
CA GLY A 14 4.24 -3.22 2.94
C GLY A 14 4.09 -1.70 3.04
N LEU A 15 5.20 -1.00 3.24
CA LEU A 15 5.23 0.46 3.25
C LEU A 15 6.20 0.94 2.17
N SER A 16 5.68 1.58 1.12
CA SER A 16 6.54 2.30 0.19
C SER A 16 6.89 3.67 0.76
N LEU A 17 8.19 3.93 0.74
CA LEU A 17 8.73 5.21 1.16
C LEU A 17 8.67 6.23 0.03
N ASN A 18 8.86 5.86 -1.24
CA ASN A 18 8.97 6.86 -2.31
C ASN A 18 7.83 6.72 -3.33
N GLN A 19 7.95 5.76 -4.24
CA GLN A 19 6.99 5.57 -5.33
C GLN A 19 6.07 4.38 -5.03
N PRO A 20 4.75 4.50 -5.27
CA PRO A 20 3.75 3.47 -4.90
C PRO A 20 3.83 2.19 -5.75
N TYR A 21 4.81 2.09 -6.66
CA TYR A 21 4.94 1.00 -7.63
C TYR A 21 5.66 -0.23 -7.06
N ASP A 22 6.25 -0.14 -5.86
CA ASP A 22 6.94 -1.28 -5.22
C ASP A 22 6.01 -2.49 -5.05
N ILE A 23 4.70 -2.25 -4.92
CA ILE A 23 3.70 -3.33 -4.83
C ILE A 23 3.66 -4.22 -6.08
N MET A 24 4.08 -3.72 -7.25
CA MET A 24 4.14 -4.51 -8.48
C MET A 24 5.08 -5.71 -8.36
N TYR A 25 6.11 -5.61 -7.49
CA TYR A 25 7.08 -6.66 -7.21
C TYR A 25 6.76 -7.50 -5.97
N MET A 26 5.82 -7.05 -5.12
CA MET A 26 5.51 -7.67 -3.83
C MET A 26 4.01 -7.98 -3.69
N GLN A 27 3.49 -8.62 -4.72
CA GLN A 27 2.06 -8.86 -4.90
C GLN A 27 1.44 -9.75 -3.79
N GLU A 28 2.23 -10.58 -3.15
CA GLU A 28 1.72 -11.44 -2.08
C GLU A 28 1.50 -10.72 -0.73
N ILE A 29 1.81 -9.42 -0.61
CA ILE A 29 1.64 -8.66 0.63
C ILE A 29 0.14 -8.41 0.93
N PRO A 30 -0.34 -8.68 2.16
CA PRO A 30 -1.77 -8.59 2.48
C PRO A 30 -2.27 -7.15 2.69
N ALA A 31 -1.41 -6.22 3.12
CA ALA A 31 -1.73 -4.81 3.28
C ALA A 31 -0.58 -3.92 2.81
N TYR A 32 -0.89 -2.87 2.05
CA TYR A 32 0.11 -1.98 1.45
C TYR A 32 -0.26 -0.51 1.62
N LEU A 33 0.73 0.32 1.97
CA LEU A 33 0.61 1.76 2.12
C LEU A 33 1.72 2.47 1.36
N ALA A 34 1.40 3.57 0.70
CA ALA A 34 2.39 4.46 0.08
C ALA A 34 2.46 5.78 0.86
N SER A 35 3.66 6.16 1.31
CA SER A 35 3.88 7.37 2.10
C SER A 35 4.37 8.57 1.29
N TYR A 36 4.80 8.38 0.04
CA TYR A 36 5.30 9.45 -0.84
C TYR A 36 6.37 10.34 -0.20
N THR A 37 7.26 9.74 0.60
CA THR A 37 8.39 10.42 1.22
C THR A 37 9.60 10.51 0.28
N GLY A 38 10.15 11.71 0.16
CA GLY A 38 11.47 11.92 -0.46
C GLY A 38 12.63 11.70 0.50
N GLN A 39 12.37 11.65 1.82
CA GLN A 39 13.40 11.59 2.86
C GLN A 39 12.98 10.71 4.05
N THR A 40 13.93 9.95 4.60
CA THR A 40 13.71 9.13 5.79
C THR A 40 13.55 10.02 7.03
N GLY A 41 12.56 9.73 7.88
CA GLY A 41 12.32 10.46 9.14
C GLY A 41 11.36 11.66 9.06
N GLY A 42 10.84 11.97 7.87
CA GLY A 42 9.85 13.03 7.68
C GLY A 42 8.46 12.71 8.25
N GLN A 43 7.59 13.72 8.24
CA GLN A 43 6.20 13.61 8.71
C GLN A 43 5.40 12.50 7.99
N ASN A 44 5.74 12.21 6.74
CA ASN A 44 5.14 11.15 5.94
C ASN A 44 5.34 9.77 6.56
N VAL A 45 6.55 9.47 7.05
CA VAL A 45 6.86 8.19 7.72
C VAL A 45 6.11 8.11 9.04
N GLN A 46 6.12 9.19 9.84
CA GLN A 46 5.40 9.21 11.11
C GLN A 46 3.88 9.00 10.91
N SER A 47 3.29 9.67 9.93
CA SER A 47 1.87 9.53 9.61
C SER A 47 1.53 8.11 9.11
N ALA A 48 2.40 7.53 8.28
CA ALA A 48 2.24 6.16 7.81
C ALA A 48 2.23 5.15 8.97
N ILE A 49 3.19 5.24 9.88
CA ILE A 49 3.27 4.36 11.05
C ILE A 49 2.04 4.53 11.95
N ARG A 50 1.67 5.76 12.29
CA ARG A 50 0.47 6.04 13.11
C ARG A 50 -0.81 5.51 12.49
N SER A 51 -0.89 5.53 11.15
CA SER A 51 -2.02 4.96 10.42
C SER A 51 -2.06 3.44 10.49
N ILE A 52 -0.89 2.78 10.39
CA ILE A 52 -0.78 1.31 10.50
C ILE A 52 -1.24 0.84 11.89
N PHE A 53 -0.90 1.59 12.95
CA PHE A 53 -1.35 1.32 14.31
C PHE A 53 -2.79 1.78 14.59
N GLY A 54 -3.47 2.39 13.62
CA GLY A 54 -4.86 2.85 13.77
C GLY A 54 -5.04 4.10 14.63
N GLU A 55 -3.97 4.84 14.91
CA GLU A 55 -4.04 6.10 15.68
C GLU A 55 -4.67 7.24 14.88
N ILE A 56 -4.49 7.24 13.55
CA ILE A 56 -5.05 8.23 12.64
C ILE A 56 -5.71 7.53 11.45
N PRO A 57 -6.81 8.09 10.90
CA PRO A 57 -7.47 7.51 9.73
C PRO A 57 -6.63 7.73 8.47
N ILE A 58 -6.62 6.74 7.58
CA ILE A 58 -6.07 6.90 6.23
C ILE A 58 -7.13 7.60 5.37
N THR A 59 -6.77 8.73 4.77
CA THR A 59 -7.67 9.52 3.90
C THR A 59 -7.15 9.68 2.48
N GLY A 60 -5.86 9.40 2.26
CA GLY A 60 -5.19 9.57 0.97
C GLY A 60 -5.60 8.53 -0.06
N LYS A 61 -5.90 8.98 -1.28
CA LYS A 61 -6.17 8.13 -2.44
C LYS A 61 -4.94 8.07 -3.33
N LEU A 62 -4.74 6.94 -4.02
CA LEU A 62 -3.68 6.82 -5.02
C LEU A 62 -3.90 7.86 -6.13
N PRO A 63 -2.95 8.79 -6.38
CA PRO A 63 -3.03 9.78 -7.44
C PRO A 63 -2.51 9.24 -8.78
N VAL A 64 -2.06 7.98 -8.81
CA VAL A 64 -1.48 7.32 -9.99
C VAL A 64 -2.10 5.94 -10.16
N ASP A 65 -2.12 5.49 -11.40
CA ASP A 65 -2.51 4.13 -11.74
C ASP A 65 -1.36 3.15 -11.51
N ILE A 66 -1.69 1.98 -10.96
CA ILE A 66 -0.76 0.86 -10.83
C ILE A 66 -1.17 -0.16 -11.89
N SER A 67 -0.37 -0.26 -12.95
CA SER A 67 -0.67 -1.06 -14.13
C SER A 67 -0.40 -2.56 -13.89
N ASP A 68 -1.28 -3.22 -13.13
CA ASP A 68 -1.38 -4.67 -13.17
C ASP A 68 -2.85 -5.10 -13.01
N LYS A 69 -3.35 -5.87 -13.99
CA LYS A 69 -4.75 -6.27 -14.12
C LYS A 69 -5.21 -7.13 -12.92
N LYS A 70 -4.30 -7.87 -12.29
CA LYS A 70 -4.60 -8.66 -11.07
C LYS A 70 -4.73 -7.80 -9.81
N TRP A 71 -4.02 -6.66 -9.77
CA TRP A 71 -3.94 -5.79 -8.59
C TRP A 71 -5.13 -4.86 -8.44
N TYR A 72 -5.67 -4.38 -9.56
CA TYR A 72 -6.89 -3.58 -9.58
C TYR A 72 -8.06 -4.32 -8.90
N ASP A 73 -8.23 -5.60 -9.20
CA ASP A 73 -9.29 -6.44 -8.63
C ASP A 73 -9.02 -6.85 -7.17
N TYR A 74 -7.75 -7.01 -6.77
CA TYR A 74 -7.37 -7.42 -5.42
C TYR A 74 -7.47 -6.28 -4.42
N LEU A 75 -6.89 -5.11 -4.76
CA LEU A 75 -6.97 -3.94 -3.91
C LEU A 75 -8.43 -3.51 -3.75
N SER A 76 -9.24 -3.50 -4.83
CA SER A 76 -10.65 -3.02 -4.81
C SER A 76 -11.58 -3.81 -3.91
N LYS A 77 -11.15 -5.00 -3.51
CA LYS A 77 -11.91 -5.88 -2.63
C LYS A 77 -11.39 -5.89 -1.19
N LYS A 78 -10.20 -5.36 -0.89
CA LYS A 78 -9.56 -5.50 0.44
C LYS A 78 -8.91 -4.26 1.06
N SER A 79 -8.54 -3.22 0.30
CA SER A 79 -7.96 -2.01 0.88
C SER A 79 -9.02 -0.91 1.03
N GLY A 80 -9.05 -0.25 2.19
CA GLY A 80 -10.03 0.80 2.53
C GLY A 80 -9.92 2.08 1.70
N ILE A 81 -9.06 2.16 0.67
CA ILE A 81 -9.00 3.32 -0.21
C ILE A 81 -8.61 2.95 -1.63
N ILE A 82 -9.59 3.03 -2.55
CA ILE A 82 -9.37 3.04 -4.01
C ILE A 82 -10.36 3.93 -4.74
N ARG A 83 -9.85 4.68 -5.74
CA ARG A 83 -10.27 4.77 -7.16
C ARG A 83 -9.49 5.94 -7.80
N GLY A 84 -9.10 5.90 -9.07
CA GLY A 84 -9.86 5.29 -10.16
C GLY A 84 -9.05 4.91 -11.40
N TYR A 85 -9.64 3.97 -12.12
CA TYR A 85 -9.34 3.61 -13.50
C TYR A 85 -10.05 4.58 -14.43
N ILE A 86 -9.34 5.19 -15.39
CA ILE A 86 -9.92 5.92 -16.52
C ILE A 86 -9.70 5.05 -17.77
N PRO A 87 -10.74 4.40 -18.32
CA PRO A 87 -10.60 3.73 -19.60
C PRO A 87 -10.48 4.77 -20.71
N GLY A 88 -9.38 4.73 -21.48
CA GLY A 88 -9.27 5.43 -22.76
C GLY A 88 -8.35 6.65 -22.81
N ILE A 89 -7.35 6.76 -21.93
CA ILE A 89 -6.17 7.63 -22.12
C ILE A 89 -4.93 6.74 -22.10
#